data_AF-X6JP64-F1
#
_entry.id   AF-X6JP64-F1
#
_cell.length_a   1.000
_cell.length_b   1.000
_cell.length_c   1.000
_cell.angle_alpha   90.00
_cell.angle_beta   90.00
_cell.angle_gamma   90.00
#
_symmetry.space_group_name_H-M   'P 1'
#
loop_
_entity.id
_entity.type
_entity.pdbx_description
1 polymer ?
#
loop_
_entity_poly.entity_id
_entity_poly.type
_entity_poly.pdbx_seq_one_letter_code
_entity_poly.pdbx_strand_id
1 'polypeptide(L)'
;MIDRTSMRVALLAPLVASGLALSGCMGSPTYGTDKTAGEQLAGDLSGAFAITPKHKEQIDYRPRPELVKPAPGQKEVLPPPQESIETASTDWPESPEQRRARLRADATAHQDDPSYQSGIVDDVQTDPASVKKALADSGSSHPPAWSPKDSDKGRAAEIQRRTAEQKQGDPNTRRYLSEPPLAYRAASDTAPQGELGEDEYKKERRLKKEAAAKGKSGGLFDWLPSW
;
A
#
# COMPACT_ATOMS: atom_id res chain seq x y z
N MET A 1 24.35 16.55 43.20
CA MET A 1 23.47 15.80 42.27
C MET A 1 23.78 16.31 40.88
N ILE A 2 24.40 15.49 40.02
CA ILE A 2 24.66 15.86 38.64
C ILE A 2 23.38 15.56 37.87
N ASP A 3 22.76 16.59 37.30
CA ASP A 3 21.48 16.44 36.64
C ASP A 3 21.56 15.44 35.48
N ARG A 4 20.54 14.57 35.37
CA ARG A 4 20.44 13.54 34.32
C ARG A 4 20.50 14.14 32.91
N THR A 5 20.17 15.43 32.78
CA THR A 5 20.28 16.22 31.54
C THR A 5 21.75 16.48 31.20
N SER A 6 22.57 16.92 32.15
CA SER A 6 24.01 17.14 31.96
C SER A 6 24.76 15.86 31.59
N MET A 7 24.36 14.72 32.16
CA MET A 7 24.97 13.41 31.84
C MET A 7 24.59 12.92 30.44
N ARG A 8 23.37 13.21 29.97
CA ARG A 8 22.93 12.89 28.59
C ARG A 8 23.60 13.79 27.56
N VAL A 9 23.76 15.07 27.85
CA VAL A 9 24.47 16.02 26.98
C VAL A 9 25.95 15.65 26.88
N ALA A 10 26.58 15.26 27.99
CA ALA A 10 27.98 14.82 28.01
C ALA A 10 28.24 13.53 27.22
N LEU A 11 27.26 12.63 27.08
CA LEU A 11 27.39 11.41 26.27
C LEU A 11 27.04 11.61 24.79
N LEU A 12 26.04 12.43 24.49
CA LEU A 12 25.59 12.64 23.11
C LEU A 12 26.50 13.59 22.32
N ALA A 13 27.06 14.61 22.96
CA ALA A 13 27.96 15.56 22.29
C ALA A 13 29.20 14.91 21.64
N PRO A 14 29.98 14.05 22.31
CA PRO A 14 31.14 13.41 21.70
C PRO A 14 30.75 12.37 20.63
N LEU A 15 29.59 11.72 20.76
CA LEU A 15 29.12 10.72 19.79
C LEU A 15 28.73 11.37 18.46
N VAL A 16 28.05 12.52 18.49
CA VAL A 16 27.71 13.30 17.30
C VAL A 16 28.97 13.91 16.66
N ALA A 17 29.87 14.46 17.48
CA ALA A 17 31.13 15.03 16.99
C ALA A 17 32.02 13.98 16.29
N SER A 18 32.08 12.76 16.84
CA SER A 18 32.86 11.66 16.27
C SER A 18 32.26 11.14 14.96
N GLY A 19 30.92 11.09 14.86
CA GLY A 19 30.23 10.69 13.62
C GLY A 19 30.45 11.66 12.46
N LEU A 20 30.48 12.97 12.75
CA LEU A 20 30.76 14.00 11.73
C LEU A 20 32.23 13.99 11.30
N ALA A 21 33.17 13.79 12.23
CA ALA A 21 34.59 13.73 11.91
C ALA A 21 34.96 12.52 11.03
N LEU A 22 34.38 11.35 11.27
CA LEU A 22 34.62 10.14 10.46
C LEU A 22 34.04 10.26 9.03
N SER A 23 32.93 11.00 8.86
CA SER A 23 32.32 11.26 7.54
C SER A 23 33.21 12.14 6.63
N GLY A 24 34.08 12.96 7.22
CA GLY A 24 34.97 13.87 6.48
C GLY A 24 36.26 13.23 5.93
N CYS A 25 36.63 12.01 6.36
CA CYS A 25 37.90 11.39 5.96
C CYS A 25 37.82 10.52 4.70
N MET A 26 36.63 10.29 4.15
CA MET A 26 36.49 9.69 2.82
C MET A 26 36.45 10.83 1.80
N GLY A 27 37.54 11.04 1.06
CA GLY A 27 37.62 12.04 0.00
C GLY A 27 36.46 11.88 -0.97
N SER A 28 35.45 12.73 -0.84
CA SER A 28 34.22 12.60 -1.62
C SER A 28 34.49 13.02 -3.07
N PRO A 29 33.97 12.29 -4.05
CA PRO A 29 34.15 12.62 -5.46
C PRO A 29 33.56 14.01 -5.77
N THR A 30 34.34 14.88 -6.40
CA THR A 30 33.87 16.13 -7.00
C THR A 30 33.26 15.80 -8.37
N TYR A 31 31.96 15.55 -8.41
CA TYR A 31 31.23 15.20 -9.63
C TYR A 31 31.05 16.42 -10.55
N GLY A 32 32.15 16.86 -11.20
CA GLY A 32 32.13 17.92 -12.22
C GLY A 32 31.67 19.30 -11.73
N THR A 33 31.60 19.46 -10.41
CA THR A 33 31.33 20.70 -9.70
C THR A 33 32.49 20.83 -8.74
N ASP A 34 33.18 21.98 -8.69
CA ASP A 34 34.45 22.17 -7.97
C ASP A 34 34.32 22.10 -6.43
N LYS A 35 33.31 21.38 -5.93
CA LYS A 35 32.86 21.27 -4.55
C LYS A 35 32.75 19.81 -4.18
N THR A 36 33.21 19.49 -2.97
CA THR A 36 33.05 18.15 -2.40
C THR A 36 31.59 17.86 -2.09
N ALA A 37 31.18 16.58 -2.08
CA ALA A 37 29.78 16.21 -1.82
C ALA A 37 29.30 16.72 -0.44
N GLY A 38 30.20 16.74 0.54
CA GLY A 38 29.92 17.30 1.87
C GLY A 38 29.75 18.82 1.85
N GLU A 39 30.56 19.53 1.05
CA GLU A 39 30.47 21.00 0.91
C GLU A 39 29.19 21.42 0.16
N GLN A 40 28.76 20.65 -0.84
CA GLN A 40 27.46 20.86 -1.48
C GLN A 40 26.31 20.63 -0.51
N LEU A 41 26.29 19.50 0.19
CA LEU A 41 25.23 19.18 1.14
C LEU A 41 25.13 20.23 2.27
N ALA A 42 26.27 20.65 2.82
CA ALA A 42 26.30 21.70 3.84
C ALA A 42 25.82 23.05 3.28
N GLY A 43 26.21 23.40 2.05
CA GLY A 43 25.76 24.59 1.34
C GLY A 43 24.26 24.60 1.05
N ASP A 44 23.70 23.44 0.72
CA ASP A 44 22.28 23.24 0.40
C ASP A 44 21.42 23.27 1.65
N LEU A 45 21.83 22.61 2.74
CA LEU A 45 21.14 22.70 4.03
C LEU A 45 21.20 24.13 4.58
N SER A 46 22.37 24.77 4.54
CA SER A 46 22.52 26.19 4.91
C SER A 46 21.65 27.09 4.03
N GLY A 47 21.54 26.79 2.74
CA GLY A 47 20.67 27.53 1.80
C GLY A 47 19.19 27.34 2.08
N ALA A 48 18.75 26.13 2.46
CA ALA A 48 17.35 25.83 2.76
C ALA A 48 16.86 26.57 4.03
N PHE A 49 17.73 26.82 4.99
CA PHE A 49 17.42 27.60 6.19
C PHE A 49 17.65 29.12 6.03
N ALA A 50 18.29 29.56 4.94
CA ALA A 50 18.50 30.97 4.66
C ALA A 50 17.29 31.56 3.93
N ILE A 51 16.47 32.35 4.65
CA ILE A 51 15.30 33.08 4.11
C ILE A 51 15.73 34.23 3.17
N THR A 52 17.00 34.62 3.21
CA THR A 52 17.56 35.68 2.35
C THR A 52 18.08 35.09 1.03
N PRO A 53 17.68 35.63 -0.14
CA PRO A 53 18.17 35.14 -1.43
C PRO A 53 19.69 35.33 -1.52
N LYS A 54 20.42 34.23 -1.73
CA LYS A 54 21.88 34.26 -1.94
C LYS A 54 22.17 34.99 -3.25
N HIS A 55 23.01 36.03 -3.21
CA HIS A 55 23.49 36.72 -4.40
C HIS A 55 24.34 35.75 -5.21
N LYS A 56 23.86 35.32 -6.38
CA LYS A 56 24.64 34.50 -7.31
C LYS A 56 25.57 35.41 -8.08
N GLU A 57 26.83 35.00 -8.25
CA GLU A 57 27.72 35.68 -9.19
C GLU A 57 27.12 35.57 -10.59
N GLN A 58 27.14 36.68 -11.32
CA GLN A 58 26.59 36.76 -12.66
C GLN A 58 27.50 35.96 -13.59
N ILE A 59 27.06 34.76 -13.95
CA ILE A 59 27.77 33.89 -14.88
C ILE A 59 27.82 34.60 -16.25
N ASP A 60 29.02 34.81 -16.78
CA ASP A 60 29.25 35.30 -18.14
C ASP A 60 28.81 34.22 -19.13
N TYR A 61 27.53 34.23 -19.50
CA TYR A 61 26.97 33.35 -20.51
C TYR A 61 27.49 33.75 -21.89
N ARG A 62 28.69 33.28 -22.21
CA ARG A 62 29.16 33.33 -23.59
C ARG A 62 28.25 32.45 -24.45
N PRO A 63 27.75 32.97 -25.58
CA PRO A 63 26.97 32.15 -26.49
C PRO A 63 27.81 30.92 -26.86
N ARG A 64 27.21 29.73 -26.75
CA ARG A 64 27.90 28.51 -27.20
C ARG A 64 28.27 28.70 -28.67
N PRO A 65 29.48 28.30 -29.08
CA PRO A 65 29.83 28.33 -30.49
C PRO A 65 28.78 27.55 -31.28
N GLU A 66 28.42 28.08 -32.44
CA GLU A 66 27.37 27.52 -33.28
C GLU A 66 27.75 26.09 -33.65
N LEU A 67 26.78 25.18 -33.59
CA LEU A 67 26.99 23.79 -33.98
C LEU A 67 27.56 23.78 -35.40
N VAL A 68 28.75 23.19 -35.57
CA VAL A 68 29.37 23.04 -36.89
C VAL A 68 28.46 22.12 -37.70
N LYS A 69 27.56 22.75 -38.47
CA LYS A 69 26.69 22.03 -39.38
C LYS A 69 27.57 21.48 -40.51
N PRO A 70 27.40 20.21 -40.90
CA PRO A 70 28.04 19.71 -42.10
C PRO A 70 27.70 20.61 -43.29
N ALA A 71 28.62 20.75 -44.24
CA ALA A 71 28.43 21.59 -45.42
C ALA A 71 27.11 21.22 -46.14
N PRO A 72 26.39 22.18 -46.73
CA PRO A 72 25.13 21.90 -47.44
C PRO A 72 25.39 20.92 -48.59
N GLY A 73 25.04 19.65 -48.37
CA GLY A 73 25.33 18.53 -49.27
C GLY A 73 25.95 17.30 -48.59
N GLN A 74 26.56 17.46 -47.41
CA GLN A 74 27.07 16.36 -46.57
C GLN A 74 26.07 15.99 -45.47
N LYS A 75 24.81 15.73 -45.85
CA LYS A 75 23.95 14.94 -44.98
C LYS A 75 24.59 13.56 -44.94
N GLU A 76 25.27 13.29 -43.83
CA GLU A 76 25.75 11.97 -43.44
C GLU A 76 24.72 10.94 -43.91
N VAL A 77 25.21 9.89 -44.58
CA VAL A 77 24.40 8.79 -45.10
C VAL A 77 23.69 8.16 -43.91
N LEU A 78 22.51 8.70 -43.59
CA LEU A 78 21.65 8.15 -42.56
C LEU A 78 21.32 6.74 -43.05
N PRO A 79 21.57 5.70 -42.22
CA PRO A 79 21.12 4.38 -42.57
C PRO A 79 19.61 4.44 -42.86
N PRO A 80 19.13 3.70 -43.87
CA PRO A 80 17.71 3.71 -44.20
C PRO A 80 16.87 3.42 -42.95
N PRO A 81 15.68 4.03 -42.83
CA PRO A 81 14.79 3.76 -41.70
C PRO A 81 14.54 2.25 -41.59
N GLN A 82 14.46 1.74 -40.36
CA GLN A 82 14.19 0.33 -40.14
C GLN A 82 12.84 -0.04 -40.77
N GLU A 83 12.83 -1.10 -41.58
CA GLU A 83 11.62 -1.65 -42.17
C GLU A 83 10.64 -2.08 -41.06
N SER A 84 9.34 -1.96 -41.32
CA SER A 84 8.32 -2.42 -40.38
C SER A 84 8.47 -3.92 -40.11
N ILE A 85 8.28 -4.34 -38.86
CA ILE A 85 8.44 -5.74 -38.42
C ILE A 85 7.58 -6.72 -39.23
N GLU A 86 6.48 -6.25 -39.81
CA GLU A 86 5.61 -7.00 -40.73
C GLU A 86 6.34 -7.45 -42.01
N THR A 87 7.30 -6.65 -42.48
CA THR A 87 8.14 -7.00 -43.65
C THR A 87 9.43 -7.69 -43.22
N ALA A 88 9.95 -7.39 -42.02
CA ALA A 88 11.23 -7.89 -41.54
C ALA A 88 11.19 -9.33 -40.97
N SER A 89 10.02 -9.86 -40.59
CA SER A 89 9.94 -11.20 -39.97
C SER A 89 8.65 -11.94 -40.30
N THR A 90 8.76 -13.17 -40.80
CA THR A 90 7.61 -14.05 -41.10
C THR A 90 6.88 -14.54 -39.84
N ASP A 91 7.57 -14.57 -38.70
CA ASP A 91 7.00 -14.98 -37.41
C ASP A 91 5.99 -13.97 -36.85
N TRP A 92 6.04 -12.71 -37.32
CA TRP A 92 5.18 -11.63 -36.85
C TRP A 92 4.35 -11.06 -38.01
N PRO A 93 3.18 -11.67 -38.31
CA PRO A 93 2.32 -11.20 -39.40
C PRO A 93 1.71 -9.81 -39.18
N GLU A 94 1.77 -9.28 -37.95
CA GLU A 94 1.34 -7.92 -37.58
C GLU A 94 2.43 -7.22 -36.76
N SER A 95 2.61 -5.91 -36.99
CA SER A 95 3.47 -5.07 -36.17
C SER A 95 2.93 -4.98 -34.74
N PRO A 96 3.81 -4.80 -33.73
CA PRO A 96 3.37 -4.68 -32.34
C PRO A 96 2.35 -3.56 -32.12
N GLU A 97 2.48 -2.45 -32.84
CA GLU A 97 1.54 -1.32 -32.75
C GLU A 97 0.18 -1.64 -33.39
N GLN A 98 0.18 -2.33 -34.53
CA GLN A 98 -1.06 -2.77 -35.19
C GLN A 98 -1.82 -3.79 -34.33
N ARG A 99 -1.09 -4.72 -33.70
CA ARG A 99 -1.67 -5.66 -32.71
C ARG A 99 -2.29 -4.90 -31.54
N ARG A 100 -1.59 -3.91 -30.97
CA ARG A 100 -2.12 -3.10 -29.86
C ARG A 100 -3.36 -2.30 -30.27
N ALA A 101 -3.37 -1.73 -31.47
CA ALA A 101 -4.53 -1.00 -31.99
C ALA A 101 -5.75 -1.93 -32.13
N ARG A 102 -5.55 -3.14 -32.68
CA ARG A 102 -6.59 -4.18 -32.76
C ARG A 102 -7.15 -4.54 -31.39
N LEU A 103 -6.28 -4.83 -30.42
CA LEU A 103 -6.70 -5.21 -29.07
C LEU A 103 -7.46 -4.08 -28.35
N ARG A 104 -7.04 -2.82 -28.53
CA ARG A 104 -7.78 -1.67 -27.99
C ARG A 104 -9.15 -1.52 -28.65
N ALA A 105 -9.24 -1.68 -29.97
CA ALA A 105 -10.50 -1.63 -30.69
C ALA A 105 -11.47 -2.71 -30.24
N ASP A 106 -10.98 -3.95 -30.06
CA ASP A 106 -11.75 -5.09 -29.56
C ASP A 106 -12.26 -4.84 -28.12
N ALA A 107 -11.38 -4.39 -27.23
CA ALA A 107 -11.76 -4.01 -25.86
C ALA A 107 -12.78 -2.86 -25.82
N THR A 108 -12.70 -1.92 -26.77
CA THR A 108 -13.64 -0.80 -26.88
C THR A 108 -15.00 -1.28 -27.40
N ALA A 109 -15.02 -2.20 -28.37
CA ALA A 109 -16.25 -2.79 -28.90
C ALA A 109 -17.02 -3.62 -27.86
N HIS A 110 -16.30 -4.25 -26.94
CA HIS A 110 -16.85 -5.13 -25.91
C HIS A 110 -16.85 -4.52 -24.49
N GLN A 111 -16.72 -3.19 -24.38
CA GLN A 111 -16.60 -2.50 -23.09
C GLN A 111 -17.80 -2.75 -22.16
N ASP A 112 -19.00 -2.87 -22.71
CA ASP A 112 -20.25 -3.02 -21.94
C ASP A 112 -20.79 -4.47 -21.90
N ASP A 113 -20.06 -5.44 -22.46
CA ASP A 113 -20.48 -6.85 -22.49
C ASP A 113 -19.91 -7.61 -21.27
N PRO A 114 -20.73 -7.96 -20.27
CA PRO A 114 -20.26 -8.67 -19.07
C PRO A 114 -19.87 -10.13 -19.36
N SER A 115 -20.28 -10.66 -20.53
CA SER A 115 -20.02 -12.03 -20.95
C SER A 115 -18.79 -12.15 -21.85
N TYR A 116 -18.22 -11.03 -22.31
CA TYR A 116 -17.05 -11.02 -23.17
C TYR A 116 -15.81 -11.60 -22.46
N GLN A 117 -15.09 -12.44 -23.19
CA GLN A 117 -13.82 -13.03 -22.76
C GLN A 117 -12.78 -12.74 -23.82
N SER A 118 -11.70 -12.05 -23.42
CA SER A 118 -10.58 -11.80 -24.32
C SER A 118 -9.95 -13.14 -24.72
N GLY A 119 -9.79 -13.38 -26.03
CA GLY A 119 -9.03 -14.52 -26.55
C GLY A 119 -7.50 -14.39 -26.36
N ILE A 120 -7.07 -13.41 -25.57
CA ILE A 120 -5.67 -13.19 -25.23
C ILE A 120 -5.31 -14.24 -24.19
N VAL A 121 -4.34 -15.09 -24.51
CA VAL A 121 -3.76 -16.01 -23.53
C VAL A 121 -2.91 -15.16 -22.60
N ASP A 122 -3.40 -14.91 -21.40
CA ASP A 122 -2.60 -14.28 -20.36
C ASP A 122 -1.51 -15.24 -19.90
N ASP A 123 -0.28 -14.73 -19.76
CA ASP A 123 0.86 -15.52 -19.25
C ASP A 123 0.65 -15.98 -17.80
N VAL A 124 -0.29 -15.34 -17.08
CA VAL A 124 -0.70 -15.72 -15.73
C VAL A 124 -1.84 -16.73 -15.85
N GLN A 125 -1.54 -18.00 -15.59
CA GLN A 125 -2.52 -19.07 -15.45
C GLN A 125 -3.44 -18.79 -14.24
N THR A 126 -4.47 -17.98 -14.44
CA THR A 126 -5.54 -17.78 -13.46
C THR A 126 -6.69 -18.72 -13.81
N ASP A 127 -7.07 -19.58 -12.87
CA ASP A 127 -8.29 -20.39 -13.05
C ASP A 127 -9.48 -19.41 -13.07
N PRO A 128 -10.24 -19.31 -14.18
CA PRO A 128 -11.34 -18.36 -14.29
C PRO A 128 -12.42 -18.59 -13.23
N ALA A 129 -12.58 -19.82 -12.73
CA ALA A 129 -13.51 -20.11 -11.64
C ALA A 129 -13.02 -19.51 -10.31
N SER A 130 -11.73 -19.59 -10.04
CA SER A 130 -11.11 -19.00 -8.86
C SER A 130 -11.21 -17.47 -8.84
N VAL A 131 -11.02 -16.82 -9.99
CA VAL A 131 -11.13 -15.35 -10.13
C VAL A 131 -12.57 -14.89 -9.95
N LYS A 132 -13.54 -15.56 -10.58
CA LYS A 132 -14.97 -15.25 -10.40
C LYS A 132 -15.41 -15.40 -8.94
N LYS A 133 -14.93 -16.46 -8.27
CA LYS A 133 -15.20 -16.68 -6.85
C LYS A 133 -14.57 -15.59 -5.99
N ALA A 134 -13.30 -15.26 -6.22
CA ALA A 134 -12.61 -14.20 -5.48
C ALA A 134 -13.28 -12.84 -5.69
N LEU A 135 -13.78 -12.55 -6.89
CA LEU A 135 -14.51 -11.31 -7.18
C LEU A 135 -15.88 -11.28 -6.48
N ALA A 136 -16.59 -12.41 -6.42
CA ALA A 136 -17.83 -12.54 -5.66
C ALA A 136 -17.61 -12.41 -4.14
N ASP A 137 -16.54 -13.03 -3.62
CA ASP A 137 -16.14 -12.96 -2.21
C ASP A 137 -15.59 -11.57 -1.84
N SER A 138 -15.00 -10.85 -2.81
CA SER A 138 -14.48 -9.47 -2.68
C SER A 138 -15.56 -8.41 -2.91
N GLY A 139 -16.82 -8.80 -3.14
CA GLY A 139 -17.95 -7.86 -3.21
C GLY A 139 -17.96 -6.97 -1.97
N SER A 140 -18.12 -5.66 -2.16
CA SER A 140 -17.95 -4.58 -1.16
C SER A 140 -18.91 -4.63 0.04
N SER A 141 -19.77 -5.64 0.13
CA SER A 141 -20.58 -5.92 1.31
C SER A 141 -19.70 -6.55 2.39
N HIS A 142 -19.19 -5.71 3.28
CA HIS A 142 -18.79 -6.15 4.61
C HIS A 142 -20.03 -6.11 5.52
N PRO A 143 -20.38 -7.20 6.22
CA PRO A 143 -19.72 -8.52 6.26
C PRO A 143 -19.99 -9.37 5.01
N PRO A 144 -19.12 -10.36 4.71
CA PRO A 144 -19.32 -11.29 3.59
C PRO A 144 -20.72 -11.91 3.66
N ALA A 145 -21.32 -12.16 2.49
CA ALA A 145 -22.65 -12.75 2.42
C ALA A 145 -22.71 -14.07 3.19
N TRP A 146 -23.71 -14.20 4.06
CA TRP A 146 -23.91 -15.39 4.88
C TRP A 146 -23.98 -16.64 3.99
N SER A 147 -23.13 -17.63 4.28
CA SER A 147 -23.18 -18.94 3.63
C SER A 147 -23.83 -19.97 4.57
N PRO A 148 -24.55 -20.98 4.05
CA PRO A 148 -25.08 -22.08 4.87
C PRO A 148 -24.01 -22.80 5.71
N LYS A 149 -22.74 -22.77 5.29
CA LYS A 149 -21.61 -23.35 6.02
C LYS A 149 -21.26 -22.58 7.29
N ASP A 150 -21.60 -21.29 7.37
CA ASP A 150 -21.33 -20.46 8.55
C ASP A 150 -22.26 -20.80 9.73
N SER A 151 -23.36 -21.51 9.45
CA SER A 151 -24.34 -21.94 10.46
C SER A 151 -24.09 -23.34 11.01
N ASP A 152 -23.02 -24.00 10.57
CA ASP A 152 -22.67 -25.32 11.04
C ASP A 152 -22.26 -25.26 12.52
N LYS A 153 -23.02 -25.94 13.38
CA LYS A 153 -22.73 -26.04 14.81
C LYS A 153 -21.33 -26.61 15.06
N GLY A 154 -20.82 -27.43 14.14
CA GLY A 154 -19.46 -27.97 14.20
C GLY A 154 -18.38 -26.88 14.03
N ARG A 155 -18.64 -25.85 13.23
CA ARG A 155 -17.70 -24.74 12.98
C ARG A 155 -17.48 -23.91 14.24
N ALA A 156 -18.56 -23.53 14.92
CA ALA A 156 -18.48 -22.77 16.17
C ALA A 156 -17.74 -23.57 17.26
N ALA A 157 -18.03 -24.86 17.39
CA ALA A 157 -17.35 -25.75 18.33
C ALA A 157 -15.85 -25.90 18.02
N GLU A 158 -15.48 -26.03 16.74
CA GLU A 158 -14.07 -26.10 16.30
C GLU A 158 -13.32 -24.78 16.56
N ILE A 159 -13.97 -23.63 16.31
CA ILE A 159 -13.38 -22.31 16.61
C ILE A 159 -13.16 -22.14 18.11
N GLN A 160 -14.14 -22.53 18.93
CA GLN A 160 -14.01 -22.50 20.39
C GLN A 160 -12.90 -23.43 20.87
N ARG A 161 -12.82 -24.65 20.31
CA ARG A 161 -11.76 -25.62 20.60
C ARG A 161 -10.38 -25.06 20.26
N ARG A 162 -10.19 -24.50 19.06
CA ARG A 162 -8.93 -23.84 18.66
C ARG A 162 -8.58 -22.67 19.56
N THR A 163 -9.56 -21.85 19.93
CA THR A 163 -9.35 -20.70 20.83
C THR A 163 -8.94 -21.17 22.22
N ALA A 164 -9.54 -22.25 22.74
CA ALA A 164 -9.16 -22.86 24.01
C ALA A 164 -7.75 -23.48 23.95
N GLU A 165 -7.43 -24.20 22.88
CA GLU A 165 -6.09 -24.77 22.65
C GLU A 165 -5.01 -23.68 22.54
N GLN A 166 -5.33 -22.51 21.96
CA GLN A 166 -4.42 -21.36 21.92
C GLN A 166 -4.23 -20.69 23.28
N LYS A 167 -5.26 -20.70 24.13
CA LYS A 167 -5.22 -20.13 25.49
C LYS A 167 -4.56 -21.08 26.50
N GLN A 168 -4.57 -22.38 26.26
CA GLN A 168 -4.08 -23.40 27.17
C GLN A 168 -2.64 -23.81 26.81
N GLY A 169 -1.66 -23.21 27.49
CA GLY A 169 -0.27 -23.67 27.51
C GLY A 169 0.12 -24.13 28.91
N ASP A 170 0.90 -25.19 29.03
CA ASP A 170 1.51 -25.61 30.30
C ASP A 170 2.70 -24.68 30.59
N PRO A 171 2.81 -24.09 31.80
CA PRO A 171 3.95 -23.23 32.17
C PRO A 171 5.31 -23.90 31.98
N ASN A 172 5.36 -25.24 32.05
CA ASN A 172 6.60 -26.02 31.99
C ASN A 172 6.86 -26.68 30.64
N THR A 173 5.84 -26.84 29.78
CA THR A 173 6.00 -27.51 28.48
C THR A 173 5.40 -26.70 27.33
N ARG A 174 6.23 -26.46 26.31
CA ARG A 174 5.86 -25.73 25.09
C ARG A 174 5.48 -26.70 23.98
N ARG A 175 4.31 -26.52 23.37
CA ARG A 175 3.81 -27.21 22.17
C ARG A 175 4.48 -26.72 20.88
N TYR A 176 4.86 -25.43 20.79
CA TYR A 176 5.53 -24.86 19.62
C TYR A 176 6.72 -23.95 20.00
N LEU A 177 7.78 -23.95 19.19
CA LEU A 177 8.96 -23.09 19.39
C LEU A 177 8.67 -21.58 19.25
N SER A 178 7.60 -21.22 18.54
CA SER A 178 7.16 -19.83 18.33
C SER A 178 6.26 -19.29 19.45
N GLU A 179 6.03 -20.07 20.50
CA GLU A 179 5.05 -19.71 21.49
C GLU A 179 5.64 -18.85 22.64
N PRO A 180 5.02 -17.70 22.95
CA PRO A 180 5.53 -16.83 24.00
C PRO A 180 5.28 -17.45 25.39
N PRO A 181 6.15 -17.18 26.39
CA PRO A 181 5.92 -17.54 27.78
C PRO A 181 4.54 -17.09 28.29
N LEU A 182 3.92 -17.87 29.18
CA LEU A 182 2.56 -17.59 29.70
C LEU A 182 2.43 -16.21 30.35
N ALA A 183 3.52 -15.67 30.93
CA ALA A 183 3.55 -14.33 31.50
C ALA A 183 3.14 -13.23 30.50
N TYR A 184 3.38 -13.44 29.20
CA TYR A 184 2.97 -12.51 28.14
C TYR A 184 1.59 -12.81 27.54
N ARG A 185 0.97 -13.94 27.91
CA ARG A 185 -0.40 -14.32 27.51
C ARG A 185 -1.44 -13.97 28.57
N ALA A 186 -1.02 -13.72 29.81
CA ALA A 186 -1.90 -13.26 30.87
C ALA A 186 -2.48 -11.88 30.49
N ALA A 187 -3.80 -11.83 30.32
CA ALA A 187 -4.49 -10.56 30.25
C ALA A 187 -4.35 -9.83 31.60
N SER A 188 -4.38 -8.51 31.59
CA SER A 188 -4.42 -7.70 32.82
C SER A 188 -5.60 -8.13 33.69
N ASP A 189 -5.41 -8.15 35.02
CA ASP A 189 -6.46 -8.52 36.00
C ASP A 189 -7.73 -7.65 35.87
N THR A 190 -7.61 -6.46 35.28
CA THR A 190 -8.71 -5.51 35.05
C THR A 190 -9.36 -5.63 33.67
N ALA A 191 -8.93 -6.55 32.82
CA ALA A 191 -9.48 -6.70 31.47
C ALA A 191 -10.76 -7.56 31.51
N PRO A 192 -11.90 -7.10 30.98
CA PRO A 192 -13.08 -7.94 30.84
C PRO A 192 -12.76 -9.09 29.88
N GLN A 193 -12.69 -10.31 30.40
CA GLN A 193 -12.44 -11.53 29.64
C GLN A 193 -13.73 -12.31 29.47
N GLY A 194 -14.04 -12.74 28.25
CA GLY A 194 -15.15 -13.66 27.97
C GLY A 194 -16.52 -13.00 27.79
N GLU A 195 -16.66 -11.68 27.92
CA GLU A 195 -17.88 -10.97 27.53
C GLU A 195 -17.90 -10.73 26.02
N LEU A 196 -18.21 -11.78 25.27
CA LEU A 196 -18.65 -11.62 23.90
C LEU A 196 -20.04 -10.95 23.97
N GLY A 197 -20.12 -9.69 23.57
CA GLY A 197 -21.40 -8.95 23.54
C GLY A 197 -22.48 -9.68 22.75
N GLU A 198 -23.73 -9.27 22.90
CA GLU A 198 -24.84 -9.85 22.12
C GLU A 198 -24.56 -9.68 20.61
N ASP A 199 -24.70 -10.77 19.83
CA ASP A 199 -24.57 -10.72 18.37
C ASP A 199 -25.43 -9.57 17.80
N GLU A 200 -24.86 -8.72 16.94
CA GLU A 200 -25.53 -7.52 16.39
C GLU A 200 -26.89 -7.87 15.76
N TYR A 201 -27.02 -9.05 15.14
CA TYR A 201 -28.30 -9.54 14.60
C TYR A 201 -29.38 -9.74 15.67
N LYS A 202 -29.02 -10.26 16.86
CA LYS A 202 -29.96 -10.43 17.98
C LYS A 202 -30.36 -9.08 18.56
N LYS A 203 -29.41 -8.15 18.65
CA LYS A 203 -29.62 -6.77 19.09
C LYS A 203 -30.55 -6.04 18.13
N GLU A 204 -30.32 -6.12 16.82
CA GLU A 204 -31.20 -5.57 15.78
C GLU A 204 -32.60 -6.17 15.81
N ARG A 205 -32.71 -7.50 15.97
CA ARG A 205 -34.02 -8.18 16.10
C ARG A 205 -34.77 -7.73 17.35
N ARG A 206 -34.08 -7.53 18.47
CA ARG A 206 -34.67 -6.98 19.70
C ARG A 206 -35.13 -5.54 19.49
N LEU A 207 -34.24 -4.66 19.00
CA LEU A 207 -34.56 -3.27 18.67
C LEU A 207 -35.75 -3.15 17.71
N LYS A 208 -35.83 -3.99 16.68
CA LYS A 208 -36.96 -4.02 15.74
C LYS A 208 -38.26 -4.48 16.40
N LYS A 209 -38.20 -5.46 17.29
CA LYS A 209 -39.37 -5.90 18.08
C LYS A 209 -39.82 -4.82 19.06
N GLU A 210 -38.90 -4.15 19.74
CA GLU A 210 -39.18 -3.05 20.66
C GLU A 210 -39.76 -1.83 19.93
N ALA A 211 -39.20 -1.47 18.78
CA ALA A 211 -39.74 -0.41 17.92
C ALA A 211 -41.17 -0.74 17.43
N ALA A 212 -41.42 -2.00 17.04
CA ALA A 212 -42.75 -2.45 16.64
C ALA A 212 -43.75 -2.49 17.82
N ALA A 213 -43.28 -2.81 19.04
CA ALA A 213 -44.10 -2.77 20.25
C ALA A 213 -44.43 -1.32 20.65
N LYS A 214 -43.46 -0.41 20.57
CA LYS A 214 -43.63 1.02 20.84
C LYS A 214 -44.52 1.73 19.80
N GLY A 215 -44.47 1.27 18.54
CA GLY A 215 -45.39 1.70 17.49
C GLY A 215 -46.82 1.19 17.68
N LYS A 216 -47.05 0.13 18.47
CA LYS A 216 -48.39 -0.38 18.83
C LYS A 216 -48.95 0.24 20.10
N SER A 217 -48.12 0.78 20.99
CA SER A 217 -48.57 1.44 22.23
C SER A 217 -48.93 2.92 22.03
N GLY A 218 -48.77 3.48 20.83
CA GLY A 218 -49.13 4.87 20.48
C GLY A 218 -50.23 4.96 19.41
N GLY A 219 -51.12 3.97 19.36
CA GLY A 219 -52.18 3.91 18.35
C GLY A 219 -53.36 4.82 18.70
N LEU A 220 -53.52 5.91 17.95
CA LEU A 220 -54.71 6.77 17.67
C LEU A 220 -55.63 7.24 18.82
N PHE A 221 -55.66 6.59 19.98
CA PHE A 221 -56.55 6.85 21.10
C PHE A 221 -55.88 7.61 22.25
N ASP A 222 -54.56 7.82 22.21
CA ASP A 222 -53.79 8.50 23.26
C ASP A 222 -53.95 10.04 23.25
N TRP A 223 -54.69 10.58 22.27
CA TRP A 223 -55.01 12.02 22.15
C TRP A 223 -56.45 12.36 22.60
N LEU A 224 -57.30 11.38 22.93
CA LEU A 224 -58.65 11.66 23.40
C LEU A 224 -58.64 11.95 24.91
N PRO A 225 -59.14 13.12 25.36
CA PRO A 225 -59.26 13.40 26.78
C PRO A 225 -60.34 12.49 27.37
N SER A 226 -60.02 11.78 28.45
CA SER A 226 -60.98 11.01 29.23
C SER A 226 -62.03 11.96 29.81
N TRP A 227 -63.29 11.78 29.40
CA TRP A 227 -64.48 12.41 29.99
C TRP A 227 -65.08 11.51 31.07
#